data_AF-X6P6N7-F1
#
_entry.id   AF-X6P6N7-F1
#
_cell.length_a   1.000
_cell.length_b   1.000
_cell.length_c   1.000
_cell.angle_alpha   90.00
_cell.angle_beta   90.00
_cell.angle_gamma   90.00
#
_symmetry.space_group_name_H-M   'P 1'
#
loop_
_entity.id
_entity.type
_entity.pdbx_description
1 polymer ?
#
loop_
_entity_poly.entity_id
_entity_poly.type
_entity_poly.pdbx_seq_one_letter_code
_entity_poly.pdbx_strand_id
1 'polypeptide(L)'
;MSIESVEEKKEKVNFGVSFDESCFNKNWIIELNEEKEINDMICFICKEIANYPLEIICPEHENMNKSLIVGKNCLKKFLNDYNNNNDCKYHNMELLQLQINNLIVKCPYQFQKDLETPKNDQICNFKGSIKEIKDHLNNYCLFKKNQYNQVYYFIYLYIYIFIIIIIIFFIIIIGRIKSIIEKRL
;
A
#
# COMPACT_ATOMS: atom_id res chain seq x y z
N MET A 1 -16.39 -23.29 32.90
CA MET A 1 -16.13 -21.92 32.45
C MET A 1 -15.15 -22.02 31.30
N SER A 2 -15.68 -22.15 30.09
CA SER A 2 -14.94 -22.27 28.85
C SER A 2 -14.38 -20.91 28.46
N ILE A 3 -13.06 -20.83 28.26
CA ILE A 3 -12.40 -19.69 27.65
C ILE A 3 -12.44 -19.97 26.15
N GLU A 4 -13.32 -19.26 25.44
CA GLU A 4 -13.36 -19.24 23.98
C GLU A 4 -12.10 -18.55 23.46
N SER A 5 -11.35 -19.27 22.64
CA SER A 5 -10.27 -18.74 21.80
C SER A 5 -10.90 -17.88 20.69
N VAL A 6 -10.73 -16.57 20.79
CA VAL A 6 -11.06 -15.64 19.70
C VAL A 6 -9.99 -15.81 18.62
N GLU A 7 -10.35 -16.49 17.53
CA GLU A 7 -9.58 -16.54 16.30
C GLU A 7 -9.58 -15.14 15.65
N GLU A 8 -8.44 -14.45 15.71
CA GLU A 8 -8.19 -13.27 14.90
C GLU A 8 -8.17 -13.66 13.42
N LYS A 9 -9.21 -13.23 12.69
CA LYS A 9 -9.23 -13.26 11.24
C LYS A 9 -8.07 -12.40 10.72
N LYS A 10 -7.03 -13.07 10.19
CA LYS A 10 -5.99 -12.43 9.38
C LYS A 10 -6.63 -11.84 8.13
N GLU A 11 -7.01 -10.57 8.19
CA GLU A 11 -7.33 -9.80 7.00
C GLU A 11 -6.10 -9.78 6.10
N LYS A 12 -6.28 -10.14 4.82
CA LYS A 12 -5.26 -9.96 3.80
C LYS A 12 -5.06 -8.46 3.59
N VAL A 13 -4.10 -7.89 4.32
CA VAL A 13 -3.69 -6.51 4.17
C VAL A 13 -3.12 -6.33 2.77
N ASN A 14 -3.90 -5.71 1.89
CA ASN A 14 -3.50 -5.42 0.52
C ASN A 14 -2.56 -4.19 0.57
N PHE A 15 -1.27 -4.44 0.78
CA PHE A 15 -0.28 -3.40 1.04
C PHE A 15 0.20 -2.73 -0.28
N GLY A 16 -0.72 -2.05 -0.96
CA GLY A 16 -0.33 -1.01 -1.90
C GLY A 16 0.22 0.16 -1.09
N VAL A 17 1.55 0.25 -0.93
CA VAL A 17 2.15 1.37 -0.19
C VAL A 17 1.94 2.66 -1.00
N SER A 18 0.85 3.37 -0.74
CA SER A 18 0.61 4.69 -1.32
C SER A 18 1.30 5.73 -0.44
N PHE A 19 2.53 6.09 -0.81
CA PHE A 19 3.31 7.12 -0.12
C PHE A 19 2.74 8.52 -0.31
N ASP A 20 2.01 8.74 -1.40
CA ASP A 20 1.60 10.07 -1.82
C ASP A 20 0.22 10.44 -1.26
N GLU A 21 -0.57 9.47 -0.77
CA GLU A 21 -1.97 9.71 -0.41
C GLU A 21 -2.42 9.26 0.98
N SER A 22 -1.80 8.24 1.59
CA SER A 22 -2.26 7.67 2.85
C SER A 22 -1.27 7.85 4.00
N CYS A 23 -1.80 7.80 5.22
CA CYS A 23 -1.01 7.58 6.44
C CYS A 23 -0.27 6.23 6.35
N PHE A 24 0.88 6.13 7.01
CA PHE A 24 1.70 4.93 6.98
C PHE A 24 1.20 3.91 7.98
N ASN A 25 1.04 2.66 7.55
CA ASN A 25 0.62 1.61 8.47
C ASN A 25 1.63 1.46 9.63
N LYS A 26 1.15 1.44 10.86
CA LYS A 26 2.00 1.43 12.04
C LYS A 26 2.75 0.10 12.24
N ASN A 27 2.21 -1.00 11.76
CA ASN A 27 2.68 -2.34 12.12
C ASN A 27 4.08 -2.65 11.57
N TRP A 28 4.45 -2.08 10.41
CA TRP A 28 5.81 -2.25 9.85
C TRP A 28 6.79 -1.17 10.32
N ILE A 29 6.30 -0.11 10.96
CA ILE A 29 7.11 0.97 11.54
C ILE A 29 7.53 0.60 12.97
N ILE A 30 6.61 0.10 13.78
CA ILE A 30 6.83 -0.21 15.21
C ILE A 30 7.91 -1.28 15.46
N GLU A 31 8.22 -2.09 14.44
CA GLU A 31 9.17 -3.18 14.59
C GLU A 31 10.62 -2.70 14.84
N LEU A 32 10.94 -1.48 14.42
CA LEU A 32 12.29 -0.91 14.52
C LEU A 32 12.35 0.44 15.26
N ASN A 33 11.22 0.89 15.83
CA ASN A 33 11.15 2.16 16.57
C ASN A 33 10.42 1.95 17.90
N GLU A 34 10.67 2.80 18.88
CA GLU A 34 10.02 2.69 20.18
C GLU A 34 8.54 3.13 20.10
N GLU A 35 7.62 2.38 20.71
CA GLU A 35 6.19 2.74 20.74
C GLU A 35 5.93 4.16 21.26
N LYS A 36 6.71 4.59 22.27
CA LYS A 36 6.59 5.92 22.85
C LYS A 36 6.89 7.03 21.85
N GLU A 37 7.87 6.83 20.97
CA GLU A 37 8.24 7.79 19.93
C GLU A 37 7.13 7.92 18.88
N ILE A 38 6.44 6.82 18.58
CA ILE A 38 5.46 6.73 17.50
C ILE A 38 4.07 7.22 17.93
N ASN A 39 3.73 7.12 19.22
CA ASN A 39 2.39 7.41 19.72
C ASN A 39 1.91 8.84 19.45
N ASP A 40 2.83 9.81 19.46
CA ASP A 40 2.52 11.22 19.18
C ASP A 40 2.41 11.53 17.68
N MET A 41 2.71 10.54 16.82
CA MET A 41 2.64 10.64 15.36
C MET A 41 1.37 9.99 14.79
N ILE A 42 0.48 9.46 15.63
CA ILE A 42 -0.71 8.72 15.19
C ILE A 42 -1.78 9.69 14.68
N CYS A 43 -2.25 9.45 13.46
CA CYS A 43 -3.41 10.10 12.88
C CYS A 43 -4.67 9.74 13.67
N PHE A 44 -5.36 10.75 14.21
CA PHE A 44 -6.58 10.58 14.98
C PHE A 44 -7.72 9.93 14.18
N ILE A 45 -7.77 10.12 12.86
CA ILE A 45 -8.84 9.61 12.00
C ILE A 45 -8.66 8.12 11.69
N CYS A 46 -7.50 7.74 11.12
CA CYS A 46 -7.28 6.36 10.64
C CYS A 46 -6.48 5.48 11.61
N LYS A 47 -5.95 6.03 12.70
CA LYS A 47 -5.17 5.32 13.74
C LYS A 47 -3.84 4.71 13.23
N GLU A 48 -3.36 5.20 12.10
CA GLU A 48 -2.06 4.89 11.50
C GLU A 48 -1.09 6.07 11.67
N ILE A 49 0.18 5.94 11.26
CA ILE A 49 1.16 7.02 11.40
C ILE A 49 0.87 8.12 10.39
N ALA A 50 0.68 9.35 10.87
CA ALA A 50 0.27 10.47 10.06
C ALA A 50 1.25 10.72 8.90
N ASN A 51 0.70 10.93 7.70
CA ASN A 51 1.47 11.41 6.55
C ASN A 51 0.97 12.82 6.22
N TYR A 52 1.91 13.76 6.09
CA TYR A 52 1.62 15.20 6.08
C TYR A 52 0.75 15.59 7.29
N PRO A 53 1.28 15.48 8.52
CA PRO A 53 0.53 15.72 9.74
C PRO A 53 0.06 17.18 9.84
N LEU A 54 -1.19 17.33 10.25
CA LEU A 54 -1.81 18.58 10.65
C LEU A 54 -2.21 18.50 12.11
N GLU A 55 -2.03 19.58 12.85
CA GLU A 55 -2.62 19.75 14.17
C GLU A 55 -3.95 20.51 14.04
N ILE A 56 -4.99 19.98 14.70
CA ILE A 56 -6.30 20.63 14.80
C ILE A 56 -6.31 21.51 16.05
N ILE A 57 -6.60 22.80 15.87
CA ILE A 57 -6.73 23.78 16.95
C ILE A 57 -8.11 24.41 16.88
N CYS A 58 -8.96 24.14 17.87
CA CYS A 58 -10.23 24.82 18.02
C CYS A 58 -10.72 24.82 19.48
N PRO A 59 -11.60 25.76 19.87
CA PRO A 59 -12.15 25.81 21.24
C PRO A 59 -12.88 24.52 21.63
N GLU A 60 -13.55 23.86 20.70
CA GLU A 60 -14.28 22.60 20.94
C GLU A 60 -13.35 21.44 21.31
N HIS A 61 -12.08 21.52 20.94
CA HIS A 61 -11.07 20.48 21.16
C HIS A 61 -9.92 20.92 22.09
N GLU A 62 -9.99 22.13 22.66
CA GLU A 62 -8.96 22.70 23.54
C GLU A 62 -8.72 21.88 24.81
N ASN A 63 -9.76 21.19 25.30
CA ASN A 63 -9.70 20.37 26.52
C ASN A 63 -9.27 18.91 26.28
N MET A 64 -8.94 18.53 25.04
CA MET A 64 -8.31 17.23 24.81
C MET A 64 -6.85 17.35 25.24
N ASN A 65 -6.47 16.66 26.31
CA ASN A 65 -5.11 16.68 26.91
C ASN A 65 -3.97 16.20 25.98
N LYS A 66 -4.21 16.08 24.66
CA LYS A 66 -3.26 15.66 23.64
C LYS A 66 -3.49 16.44 22.35
N SER A 67 -2.39 16.80 21.67
CA SER A 67 -2.43 17.35 20.32
C SER A 67 -3.21 16.43 19.37
N LEU A 68 -4.18 17.01 18.66
CA LEU A 68 -4.99 16.28 17.69
C LEU A 68 -4.28 16.27 16.34
N ILE A 69 -3.42 15.27 16.16
CA ILE A 69 -2.70 15.05 14.91
C ILE A 69 -3.58 14.28 13.92
N VAL A 70 -3.69 14.78 12.69
CA VAL A 70 -4.39 14.12 11.59
C VAL A 70 -3.55 14.13 10.32
N GLY A 71 -3.62 13.10 9.50
CA GLY A 71 -3.04 13.14 8.16
C GLY A 71 -3.85 14.04 7.24
N LYS A 72 -3.18 14.91 6.47
CA LYS A 72 -3.82 15.89 5.57
C LYS A 72 -4.89 15.29 4.66
N ASN A 73 -4.60 14.14 4.05
CA ASN A 73 -5.56 13.47 3.16
C ASN A 73 -6.67 12.74 3.91
N CYS A 74 -6.42 12.26 5.13
CA CYS A 74 -7.46 11.73 5.99
C CYS A 74 -8.46 12.82 6.37
N LEU A 75 -7.96 14.00 6.75
CA LEU A 75 -8.81 15.16 7.03
C LEU A 75 -9.61 15.58 5.81
N LYS A 76 -8.97 15.69 4.64
CA LYS A 76 -9.67 16.03 3.38
C LYS A 76 -10.81 15.06 3.07
N LYS A 77 -10.59 13.75 3.25
CA LYS A 77 -11.62 12.72 3.04
C LYS A 77 -12.72 12.81 4.09
N PHE A 78 -12.36 13.02 5.35
CA PHE A 78 -13.31 13.12 6.45
C PHE A 78 -14.23 14.34 6.33
N LEU A 79 -13.70 15.46 5.82
CA LEU A 79 -14.48 16.69 5.63
C LEU A 79 -15.33 16.69 4.35
N ASN A 80 -15.08 15.80 3.38
CA ASN A 80 -15.73 15.83 2.07
C ASN A 80 -17.26 15.54 2.09
N ASP A 81 -17.86 15.21 3.23
CA ASP A 81 -19.33 15.13 3.43
C ASP A 81 -19.95 16.49 3.83
N TYR A 82 -19.45 17.60 3.27
CA TYR A 82 -19.66 18.97 3.75
C TYR A 82 -21.13 19.39 3.97
N ASN A 83 -21.50 19.43 5.25
CA ASN A 83 -22.15 20.59 5.86
C ASN A 83 -21.57 20.72 7.27
N ASN A 84 -20.47 21.45 7.46
CA ASN A 84 -19.90 21.62 8.79
C ASN A 84 -19.34 23.04 8.97
N ASN A 85 -20.09 23.82 9.74
CA ASN A 85 -19.80 25.15 10.28
C ASN A 85 -18.79 25.05 11.43
N ASN A 86 -17.56 24.63 11.15
CA ASN A 86 -16.59 24.37 12.21
C ASN A 86 -15.49 25.43 12.15
N ASP A 87 -15.34 26.23 13.21
CA ASP A 87 -14.29 27.25 13.40
C ASP A 87 -12.90 26.63 13.69
N CYS A 88 -12.65 25.42 13.20
CA CYS A 88 -11.40 24.71 13.43
C CYS A 88 -10.27 25.27 12.56
N LYS A 89 -9.12 25.54 13.17
CA LYS A 89 -7.87 25.88 12.49
C LYS A 89 -7.01 24.64 12.34
N TYR A 90 -6.25 24.59 11.25
CA TYR A 90 -5.39 23.46 10.90
C TYR A 90 -3.97 23.98 10.65
N HIS A 91 -3.00 23.45 11.39
CA HIS A 91 -1.60 23.85 11.28
C HIS A 91 -0.74 22.71 10.75
N ASN A 92 0.12 23.01 9.77
CA ASN A 92 1.10 22.03 9.27
C ASN A 92 2.16 21.78 10.34
N MET A 93 2.40 20.51 10.66
CA MET A 93 3.39 20.10 11.65
C MET A 93 4.71 19.70 10.97
N GLU A 94 5.47 20.69 10.48
CA GLU A 94 6.70 20.44 9.71
C GLU A 94 7.77 19.67 10.51
N LEU A 95 7.96 20.01 11.79
CA LEU A 95 8.89 19.30 12.66
C LEU A 95 8.47 17.84 12.86
N LEU A 96 7.17 17.59 13.06
CA LEU A 96 6.64 16.24 13.21
C LEU A 96 6.80 15.43 11.91
N GLN A 97 6.61 16.07 10.75
CA GLN A 97 6.88 15.43 9.46
C GLN A 97 8.36 15.04 9.31
N LEU A 98 9.30 15.88 9.77
CA LEU A 98 10.72 15.54 9.77
C LEU A 98 11.04 14.35 10.69
N GLN A 99 10.42 14.30 11.87
CA GLN A 99 10.54 13.16 12.78
C GLN A 99 10.01 11.87 12.13
N ILE A 100 8.80 11.91 11.57
CA ILE A 100 8.19 10.79 10.85
C ILE A 100 9.10 10.34 9.69
N ASN A 101 9.63 11.28 8.91
CA ASN A 101 10.53 10.98 7.79
C ASN A 101 11.81 10.26 8.19
N ASN A 102 12.27 10.46 9.43
CA ASN A 102 13.51 9.89 9.95
C ASN A 102 13.32 8.57 10.70
N LEU A 103 12.07 8.13 10.94
CA LEU A 103 11.79 6.82 11.52
C LEU A 103 12.47 5.71 10.71
N ILE A 104 13.13 4.78 11.42
CA ILE A 104 13.88 3.71 10.80
C ILE A 104 12.97 2.53 10.55
N VAL A 105 12.98 2.00 9.34
CA VAL A 105 12.05 0.99 8.90
C VAL A 105 12.74 -0.06 8.06
N LYS A 106 12.12 -1.24 7.96
CA LYS A 106 12.51 -2.26 6.99
C LYS A 106 11.66 -2.15 5.73
N CYS A 107 12.07 -2.86 4.68
CA CYS A 107 11.28 -2.94 3.45
C CYS A 107 9.85 -3.42 3.75
N PRO A 108 8.78 -2.69 3.38
CA PRO A 108 7.41 -3.11 3.67
C PRO A 108 7.03 -4.43 2.97
N TYR A 109 7.61 -4.72 1.80
CA TYR A 109 7.40 -6.02 1.15
C TYR A 109 8.12 -7.17 1.87
N GLN A 110 9.29 -6.93 2.46
CA GLN A 110 9.96 -7.92 3.31
C GLN A 110 9.14 -8.16 4.58
N PHE A 111 8.63 -7.10 5.22
CA PHE A 111 7.74 -7.23 6.37
C PHE A 111 6.55 -8.15 6.10
N GLN A 112 5.89 -7.96 4.96
CA GLN A 112 4.77 -8.82 4.57
C GLN A 112 5.20 -10.28 4.40
N LYS A 113 6.37 -10.54 3.80
CA LYS A 113 6.89 -11.90 3.65
C LYS A 113 7.28 -12.54 4.96
N ASP A 114 7.81 -11.77 5.90
CA ASP A 114 8.13 -12.27 7.24
C ASP A 114 6.87 -12.71 8.00
N LEU A 115 5.72 -12.04 7.76
CA LEU A 115 4.42 -12.44 8.32
C LEU A 115 3.86 -13.74 7.73
N GLU A 116 4.15 -14.02 6.45
CA GLU A 116 3.71 -15.22 5.74
C GLU A 116 4.62 -16.42 6.03
N THR A 117 5.94 -16.21 5.99
CA THR A 117 6.97 -17.24 6.12
C THR A 117 8.18 -16.66 6.88
N PRO A 118 8.29 -16.85 8.20
CA PRO A 118 9.27 -16.15 9.05
C PRO A 118 10.76 -16.44 8.79
N LYS A 119 11.12 -17.32 7.84
CA LYS A 119 12.48 -17.87 7.71
C LYS A 119 12.98 -18.17 6.29
N ASN A 120 12.23 -17.84 5.23
CA ASN A 120 12.71 -18.09 3.87
C ASN A 120 13.35 -16.83 3.29
N ASP A 121 14.60 -16.97 2.85
CA ASP A 121 15.38 -16.07 2.00
C ASP A 121 15.06 -14.59 2.16
N GLN A 122 15.84 -13.91 3.00
CA GLN A 122 15.79 -12.46 3.13
C GLN A 122 16.25 -11.81 1.81
N ILE A 123 15.34 -11.75 0.84
CA ILE A 123 15.56 -11.23 -0.51
C ILE A 123 15.77 -9.71 -0.45
N CYS A 124 15.26 -9.03 0.58
CA CYS A 124 15.52 -7.61 0.79
C CYS A 124 15.98 -7.33 2.23
N ASN A 125 17.15 -6.73 2.36
CA ASN A 125 17.76 -6.33 3.62
C ASN A 125 17.74 -4.81 3.85
N PHE A 126 16.87 -4.08 3.14
CA PHE A 126 16.76 -2.64 3.32
C PHE A 126 16.34 -2.31 4.75
N LYS A 127 17.16 -1.44 5.37
CA LYS A 127 16.89 -0.80 6.64
C LYS A 127 17.34 0.66 6.50
N GLY A 128 16.39 1.58 6.56
CA GLY A 128 16.63 3.00 6.30
C GLY A 128 15.48 3.85 6.81
N SER A 129 15.50 5.14 6.51
CA SER A 129 14.48 6.08 6.96
C SER A 129 13.23 6.07 6.07
N ILE A 130 12.06 6.50 6.58
CA ILE A 130 10.81 6.55 5.78
C ILE A 130 10.98 7.33 4.48
N LYS A 131 11.70 8.46 4.50
CA LYS A 131 11.96 9.28 3.30
C LYS A 131 12.72 8.54 2.19
N GLU A 132 13.53 7.54 2.53
CA GLU A 132 14.32 6.73 1.58
C GLU A 132 13.52 5.58 0.98
N ILE A 133 12.38 5.21 1.57
CA ILE A 133 11.63 4.04 1.12
C ILE A 133 11.13 4.20 -0.31
N LYS A 134 10.63 5.38 -0.69
CA LYS A 134 10.09 5.59 -2.04
C LYS A 134 11.16 5.32 -3.10
N ASP A 135 12.36 5.82 -2.87
CA ASP A 135 13.52 5.57 -3.73
C ASP A 135 13.92 4.10 -3.73
N HIS A 136 14.05 3.49 -2.54
CA HIS A 136 14.31 2.06 -2.39
C HIS A 136 13.32 1.21 -3.20
N LEU A 137 12.03 1.42 -3.03
CA LEU A 137 10.99 0.63 -3.69
C LEU A 137 11.04 0.80 -5.21
N ASN A 138 11.29 2.00 -5.71
CA ASN A 138 11.30 2.28 -7.15
C ASN A 138 12.55 1.74 -7.85
N ASN A 139 13.72 1.83 -7.21
CA ASN A 139 14.99 1.63 -7.89
C ASN A 139 15.71 0.34 -7.47
N TYR A 140 15.55 -0.09 -6.22
CA TYR A 140 16.43 -1.09 -5.60
C TYR A 140 15.70 -2.33 -5.08
N CYS A 141 14.41 -2.23 -4.77
CA CYS A 141 13.67 -3.31 -4.11
C CYS A 141 13.44 -4.53 -5.03
N LEU A 142 14.03 -5.66 -4.66
CA LEU A 142 13.92 -6.92 -5.39
C LEU A 142 12.50 -7.50 -5.35
N PHE A 143 11.75 -7.30 -4.27
CA PHE A 143 10.34 -7.73 -4.21
C PHE A 143 9.46 -6.99 -5.22
N LYS A 144 9.63 -5.67 -5.35
CA LYS A 144 8.84 -4.89 -6.31
C LYS A 144 9.16 -5.29 -7.76
N LYS A 145 10.45 -5.47 -8.08
CA LYS A 145 10.89 -5.94 -9.41
C LYS A 145 10.32 -7.32 -9.75
N ASN A 146 10.33 -8.25 -8.81
CA ASN A 146 9.78 -9.59 -9.01
C ASN A 146 8.27 -9.58 -9.24
N GLN A 147 7.52 -8.69 -8.59
CA GLN A 147 6.08 -8.54 -8.84
C GLN A 147 5.78 -8.06 -10.27
N TYR A 148 6.50 -7.06 -10.79
CA TYR A 148 6.28 -6.58 -12.17
C TYR A 148 6.67 -7.62 -13.22
N ASN A 149 7.79 -8.33 -13.02
CA ASN A 149 8.24 -9.34 -13.97
C ASN A 149 7.23 -10.49 -14.10
N GLN A 150 6.62 -10.91 -12.99
CA GLN A 150 5.57 -11.94 -13.00
C GLN A 150 4.35 -11.49 -13.81
N VAL A 151 3.82 -10.28 -13.54
CA VAL A 151 2.65 -9.76 -14.26
C VAL A 151 2.92 -9.60 -15.75
N TYR A 152 4.10 -9.09 -16.12
CA TYR A 152 4.48 -8.94 -17.53
C TYR A 152 4.57 -10.28 -18.25
N TYR A 153 5.15 -11.30 -17.59
CA TYR A 153 5.21 -12.65 -18.15
C TYR A 153 3.81 -13.25 -18.37
N PHE A 154 2.89 -13.10 -17.42
CA PHE A 154 1.50 -13.55 -17.59
C PHE A 154 0.78 -12.83 -18.73
N ILE A 155 0.96 -11.51 -18.85
CA ILE A 155 0.39 -10.72 -19.95
C ILE A 155 0.99 -11.20 -21.30
N TYR A 156 2.30 -11.36 -21.37
CA TYR A 156 2.98 -11.81 -22.58
C TYR A 156 2.53 -13.22 -22.98
N LEU A 157 2.45 -14.15 -22.03
CA LEU A 157 1.97 -15.50 -22.25
C LEU A 157 0.52 -15.50 -22.73
N TYR A 158 -0.34 -14.67 -22.13
CA TYR A 158 -1.73 -14.51 -22.55
C TYR A 158 -1.84 -13.98 -24.00
N ILE A 159 -1.08 -12.94 -24.35
CA ILE A 159 -1.03 -12.38 -25.72
C ILE A 159 -0.54 -13.44 -26.70
N TYR A 160 0.51 -14.18 -26.34
CA TYR A 160 1.06 -15.26 -27.18
C TYR A 160 0.03 -16.36 -27.44
N ILE A 161 -0.68 -16.81 -26.40
CA ILE A 161 -1.77 -17.80 -26.52
C ILE A 161 -2.93 -17.25 -27.37
N PHE A 162 -3.27 -15.98 -27.23
CA PHE A 162 -4.32 -15.38 -28.04
C PHE A 162 -3.95 -15.37 -29.54
N ILE A 163 -2.70 -15.03 -29.87
CA ILE A 163 -2.18 -15.07 -31.24
C ILE A 163 -2.20 -16.48 -31.81
N ILE A 164 -1.79 -17.51 -31.04
CA ILE A 164 -1.79 -18.90 -31.53
C ILE A 164 -3.21 -19.35 -31.89
N ILE A 165 -4.21 -18.99 -31.07
CA ILE A 165 -5.62 -19.29 -31.32
C ILE A 165 -6.10 -18.64 -32.62
N ILE A 166 -5.75 -17.37 -32.86
CA ILE A 166 -6.08 -16.66 -34.09
C ILE A 166 -5.49 -17.38 -35.31
N ILE A 167 -4.21 -17.76 -35.24
CA ILE A 167 -3.53 -18.46 -36.33
C ILE A 167 -4.21 -19.79 -36.64
N ILE A 168 -4.55 -20.59 -35.62
CA ILE A 168 -5.29 -21.86 -35.79
C ILE A 168 -6.64 -21.61 -36.46
N PHE A 169 -7.38 -20.58 -36.02
CA PHE A 169 -8.68 -20.24 -36.59
C PHE A 169 -8.57 -19.89 -38.08
N PHE A 170 -7.57 -19.09 -38.46
CA PHE A 170 -7.28 -18.78 -39.87
C PHE A 170 -6.94 -20.03 -40.69
N ILE A 171 -6.10 -20.94 -40.16
CA ILE A 171 -5.75 -22.19 -40.83
C ILE A 171 -7.01 -23.04 -41.08
N ILE A 172 -7.90 -23.15 -40.08
CA ILE A 172 -9.17 -23.87 -40.21
C ILE A 172 -10.07 -23.24 -41.27
N ILE A 173 -10.18 -21.90 -41.30
CA ILE A 173 -10.97 -21.18 -42.31
C ILE A 173 -10.42 -21.43 -43.71
N ILE A 174 -9.10 -21.26 -43.90
CA ILE A 174 -8.46 -21.46 -45.21
C ILE A 174 -8.66 -22.91 -45.69
N GLY A 175 -8.50 -23.89 -44.79
CA GLY A 175 -8.75 -25.30 -45.10
C GLY A 175 -10.20 -25.57 -45.55
N ARG A 176 -11.19 -24.95 -44.88
CA ARG A 176 -12.61 -25.03 -45.27
C ARG A 176 -12.87 -24.39 -46.62
N ILE A 177 -12.33 -23.19 -46.88
CA ILE A 177 -12.47 -22.50 -48.17
C ILE A 177 -11.90 -23.35 -49.30
N LYS A 178 -10.70 -23.91 -49.12
CA LYS A 178 -10.05 -24.78 -50.11
C LYS A 178 -10.92 -26.01 -50.44
N SER A 179 -11.46 -26.68 -49.42
CA SER A 179 -12.35 -27.84 -49.62
C SER A 179 -13.64 -27.49 -50.36
N ILE A 180 -14.20 -26.29 -50.15
CA ILE A 180 -15.39 -25.83 -50.87
C ILE A 180 -15.06 -25.56 -52.34
N ILE A 181 -13.90 -25.00 -52.64
CA ILE A 181 -13.47 -24.70 -54.01
C ILE A 181 -13.23 -26.00 -54.78
N GLU A 182 -12.52 -26.97 -54.19
CA GLU A 182 -12.25 -28.28 -54.82
C GLU A 182 -13.51 -29.09 -55.10
N LYS A 183 -14.58 -28.92 -54.30
CA LYS A 183 -15.89 -29.57 -54.57
C LYS A 183 -16.72 -28.91 -55.67
N ARG A 184 -16.33 -27.73 -56.15
CA ARG A 184 -17.04 -26.96 -57.20
C ARG A 184 -16.35 -27.02 -58.57
N LEU A 185 -15.15 -27.57 -58.64
CA LEU A 185 -14.39 -27.88 -59.85
C LEU A 185 -14.58 -29.36 -60.22
#